data_AF-A0A850MDQ7-F1
#
_entry.id   AF-A0A850MDQ7-F1
#
_cell.length_a   1.000
_cell.length_b   1.000
_cell.length_c   1.000
_cell.angle_alpha   90.00
_cell.angle_beta   90.00
_cell.angle_gamma   90.00
#
_symmetry.space_group_name_H-M   'P 1'
#
loop_
_entity.id
_entity.type
_entity.pdbx_description
1 polymer ?
#
loop_
_entity_poly.entity_id
_entity_poly.type
_entity_poly.pdbx_seq_one_letter_code
_entity_poly.pdbx_strand_id
1 'polypeptide(L)'
;MSISSNTKIKNWILGLLSKILRIMPQKFIAKMALRIIFRNSLNDVNHEIYQKDFKHLTLKVNLNLAGVKAYQIFERTKYTKKIGEFLDDADITLSIPDTSLIWDLLSGKISGFDQGRDENNNFCVFVKKQVCTAFFKKEDGKTPELLNFPEFGVIGRAKNALNLFSLPPFTGAKMEQEKIKQDDNIATLIKSMLKNSDRTSDEEYKKRFHNKVIKVNWDITGILAYQIFEENKYSYEFGKHIEDADVKLVFSDKDQVKSFLGGVYNNGNPDYNVRYKGMMLDNGSFPINVKIPLLIVYSKDPIFSPFILSRIPFIRNIVHVEGTDPTQYGAYIPVNESVAHENMLVPFVVFEHFINKASAIAYTDCPCRVHFDCKNHDHELGCMYMGDDVKKMHFFLGKSLRLATKEEALERVRMALEDGLIPIIGRAQGEAKGHNIEDTGHFLASCFCCTCCCINGKVLANGSAGMISIYQRIEGIEVSLDPTKCKGCGTCLEVCVFHGKTEIENGKAVIDQDCCLGCGRCVSACPNDALSIKITDSKFIDNLIGRVEAVVDVEPVVNVE
;
A
#
# COMPACT_ATOMS: atom_id res chain seq x y z
N MET A 1 2.99 37.18 2.79
CA MET A 1 1.55 37.41 2.59
C MET A 1 0.79 36.21 3.13
N SER A 2 0.14 36.38 4.28
CA SER A 2 -0.72 35.37 4.91
C SER A 2 -2.04 35.25 4.15
N ILE A 3 -2.29 34.13 3.49
CA ILE A 3 -3.57 33.84 2.83
C ILE A 3 -4.51 33.22 3.87
N SER A 4 -5.70 33.80 3.95
CA SER A 4 -6.75 33.58 4.94
C SER A 4 -7.32 32.16 4.96
N SER A 5 -7.83 31.77 6.14
CA SER A 5 -8.44 30.50 6.53
C SER A 5 -9.82 30.19 5.92
N ASN A 6 -10.07 30.61 4.68
CA ASN A 6 -11.35 30.34 4.01
C ASN A 6 -11.20 29.22 2.97
N THR A 7 -11.58 27.99 3.35
CA THR A 7 -11.44 26.77 2.55
C THR A 7 -12.08 26.89 1.15
N LYS A 8 -13.17 27.67 1.01
CA LYS A 8 -13.80 27.95 -0.30
C LYS A 8 -12.91 28.81 -1.19
N ILE A 9 -12.26 29.85 -0.64
CA ILE A 9 -11.33 30.73 -1.38
C ILE A 9 -10.07 29.96 -1.76
N LYS A 10 -9.53 29.13 -0.85
CA LYS A 10 -8.41 28.24 -1.13
C LYS A 10 -8.72 27.27 -2.28
N ASN A 11 -9.89 26.64 -2.26
CA ASN A 11 -10.31 25.72 -3.33
C ASN A 11 -10.56 26.42 -4.67
N TRP A 12 -11.12 27.64 -4.65
CA TRP A 12 -11.30 28.45 -5.85
C TRP A 12 -9.96 28.91 -6.45
N ILE A 13 -9.02 29.40 -5.63
CA ILE A 13 -7.65 29.75 -6.03
C ILE A 13 -6.91 28.53 -6.59
N LEU A 14 -7.02 27.37 -5.93
CA LEU A 14 -6.42 26.10 -6.41
C LEU A 14 -7.07 25.60 -7.71
N GLY A 15 -8.35 25.91 -7.95
CA GLY A 15 -9.04 25.63 -9.22
C GLY A 15 -8.63 26.57 -10.35
N LEU A 16 -8.41 27.85 -10.04
CA LEU A 16 -7.90 28.84 -10.99
C LEU A 16 -6.44 28.54 -11.36
N LEU A 17 -5.60 28.23 -10.36
CA LEU A 17 -4.21 27.80 -10.55
C LEU A 17 -4.12 26.52 -11.38
N SER A 18 -4.99 25.52 -11.18
CA SER A 18 -4.93 24.31 -12.02
C SER A 18 -5.29 24.60 -13.48
N LYS A 19 -6.20 25.54 -13.75
CA LYS A 19 -6.52 25.97 -15.13
C LYS A 19 -5.37 26.74 -15.77
N ILE A 20 -4.71 27.63 -15.04
CA ILE A 20 -3.53 28.39 -15.51
C ILE A 20 -2.33 27.45 -15.71
N LEU A 21 -2.11 26.49 -14.82
CA LEU A 21 -0.99 25.56 -14.94
C LEU A 21 -1.12 24.65 -16.16
N ARG A 22 -2.34 24.31 -16.59
CA ARG A 22 -2.59 23.50 -17.79
C ARG A 22 -2.18 24.17 -19.11
N ILE A 23 -2.02 25.49 -19.14
CA ILE A 23 -1.55 26.25 -20.32
C ILE A 23 -0.05 26.57 -20.28
N MET A 24 0.65 26.24 -19.18
CA MET A 24 2.08 26.52 -19.06
C MET A 24 2.94 25.39 -19.66
N PRO A 25 4.17 25.70 -20.14
CA PRO A 25 5.09 24.67 -20.62
C PRO A 25 5.42 23.64 -19.54
N GLN A 26 5.41 22.35 -19.88
CA GLN A 26 5.66 21.26 -18.93
C GLN A 26 6.96 21.42 -18.13
N LYS A 27 8.05 21.84 -18.79
CA LYS A 27 9.35 22.09 -18.13
C LYS A 27 9.27 23.21 -17.09
N PHE A 28 8.41 24.20 -17.29
CA PHE A 28 8.21 25.27 -16.31
C PHE A 28 7.50 24.75 -15.06
N ILE A 29 6.41 23.99 -15.25
CA ILE A 29 5.64 23.36 -14.18
C ILE A 29 6.55 22.43 -13.35
N ALA A 30 7.35 21.60 -14.02
CA ALA A 30 8.27 20.69 -13.36
C ALA A 30 9.34 21.42 -12.51
N LYS A 31 9.95 22.50 -13.03
CA LYS A 31 10.90 23.32 -12.24
C LYS A 31 10.22 23.99 -11.04
N MET A 32 8.99 24.47 -11.21
CA MET A 32 8.22 25.06 -10.11
C MET A 32 7.90 24.00 -9.04
N ALA A 33 7.48 22.82 -9.45
CA ALA A 33 7.21 21.68 -8.58
C ALA A 33 8.46 21.25 -7.77
N LEU A 34 9.62 21.14 -8.43
CA LEU A 34 10.89 20.85 -7.74
C LEU A 34 11.22 21.89 -6.68
N ARG A 35 11.00 23.18 -6.95
CA ARG A 35 11.20 24.25 -5.96
C ARG A 35 10.25 24.11 -4.77
N ILE A 36 9.00 23.72 -5.01
CA ILE A 36 8.02 23.45 -3.94
C ILE A 36 8.46 22.24 -3.11
N ILE A 37 8.83 21.14 -3.75
CA ILE A 37 9.36 19.93 -3.09
C ILE A 37 10.56 20.27 -2.22
N PHE A 38 11.52 21.02 -2.75
CA PHE A 38 12.74 21.42 -2.03
C PHE A 38 12.49 22.37 -0.87
N ARG A 39 11.40 23.14 -0.90
CA ARG A 39 10.96 24.01 0.18
C ARG A 39 10.23 23.24 1.27
N ASN A 40 9.40 22.26 0.88
CA ASN A 40 8.59 21.47 1.79
C ASN A 40 9.33 20.23 2.34
N SER A 41 10.47 19.87 1.75
CA SER A 41 11.33 18.82 2.28
C SER A 41 11.89 19.27 3.63
N LEU A 42 11.76 18.41 4.64
CA LEU A 42 12.41 18.58 5.94
C LEU A 42 13.92 18.69 5.72
N ASN A 43 14.41 19.93 5.75
CA ASN A 43 15.77 20.30 5.38
C ASN A 43 16.58 20.85 6.57
N ASP A 44 15.90 21.01 7.72
CA ASP A 44 16.55 21.31 8.99
C ASP A 44 17.09 20.02 9.58
N VAL A 45 18.42 19.88 9.51
CA VAL A 45 19.12 18.73 10.05
C VAL A 45 18.96 18.63 11.57
N ASN A 46 18.66 19.71 12.29
CA ASN A 46 18.49 19.69 13.74
C ASN A 46 17.07 19.30 14.17
N HIS A 47 16.14 19.15 13.23
CA HIS A 47 14.78 18.74 13.55
C HIS A 47 14.76 17.31 14.12
N GLU A 48 14.01 17.09 15.19
CA GLU A 48 13.97 15.81 15.92
C GLU A 48 13.65 14.61 15.01
N ILE A 49 12.60 14.73 14.18
CA ILE A 49 12.23 13.71 13.19
C ILE A 49 13.36 13.46 12.18
N TYR A 50 14.07 14.51 11.73
CA TYR A 50 15.18 14.37 10.79
C TYR A 50 16.33 13.57 11.41
N GLN A 51 16.73 13.93 12.64
CA GLN A 51 17.76 13.22 13.38
C GLN A 51 17.36 11.76 13.62
N LYS A 52 16.08 11.47 13.89
CA LYS A 52 15.58 10.10 14.03
C LYS A 52 15.64 9.31 12.72
N ASP A 53 15.13 9.86 11.62
CA ASP A 53 15.03 9.16 10.33
C ASP A 53 16.40 8.92 9.66
N PHE A 54 17.36 9.82 9.87
CA PHE A 54 18.66 9.83 9.19
C PHE A 54 19.87 9.70 10.15
N LYS A 55 19.65 9.27 11.40
CA LYS A 55 20.72 9.07 12.42
C LYS A 55 21.89 8.23 11.89
N HIS A 56 21.57 7.18 11.14
CA HIS A 56 22.52 6.18 10.63
C HIS A 56 22.28 5.80 9.17
N LEU A 57 21.46 6.57 8.46
CA LEU A 57 21.12 6.33 7.08
C LEU A 57 21.56 7.54 6.24
N THR A 58 22.32 7.27 5.18
CA THR A 58 22.47 8.20 4.06
C THR A 58 21.49 7.78 2.98
N LEU A 59 20.65 8.71 2.51
CA LEU A 59 19.68 8.45 1.45
C LEU A 59 19.89 9.44 0.30
N LYS A 60 20.29 8.93 -0.86
CA LYS A 60 20.47 9.68 -2.11
C LYS A 60 19.28 9.47 -3.03
N VAL A 61 18.58 10.54 -3.37
CA VAL A 61 17.33 10.51 -4.13
C VAL A 61 17.46 11.35 -5.38
N ASN A 62 17.28 10.74 -6.56
CA ASN A 62 17.06 11.45 -7.81
C ASN A 62 15.56 11.74 -8.00
N LEU A 63 15.25 12.90 -8.59
CA LEU A 63 13.90 13.34 -8.93
C LEU A 63 13.80 13.64 -10.42
N ASN A 64 12.96 12.91 -11.14
CA ASN A 64 12.58 13.18 -12.52
C ASN A 64 11.15 13.71 -12.57
N LEU A 65 10.98 15.02 -12.76
CA LEU A 65 9.65 15.61 -12.94
C LEU A 65 9.47 16.01 -14.41
N ALA A 66 8.67 15.25 -15.16
CA ALA A 66 8.44 15.48 -16.59
C ALA A 66 9.73 15.79 -17.39
N GLY A 67 10.79 15.01 -17.15
CA GLY A 67 12.09 15.14 -17.80
C GLY A 67 13.03 16.18 -17.19
N VAL A 68 12.60 16.94 -16.17
CA VAL A 68 13.48 17.84 -15.41
C VAL A 68 14.13 17.06 -14.28
N LYS A 69 15.46 16.95 -14.36
CA LYS A 69 16.30 16.24 -13.41
C LYS A 69 16.58 17.08 -12.16
N ALA A 70 16.70 16.42 -11.02
CA ALA A 70 17.17 16.99 -9.76
C ALA A 70 17.61 15.87 -8.81
N TYR A 71 18.26 16.21 -7.71
CA TYR A 71 18.52 15.29 -6.61
C TYR A 71 18.38 15.93 -5.23
N GLN A 72 18.26 15.07 -4.22
CA GLN A 72 18.38 15.36 -2.80
C GLN A 72 19.30 14.32 -2.14
N ILE A 73 20.12 14.74 -1.18
CA ILE A 73 20.93 13.87 -0.34
C ILE A 73 20.57 14.17 1.11
N PHE A 74 20.13 13.15 1.83
CA PHE A 74 19.81 13.21 3.26
C PHE A 74 20.92 12.49 4.03
N GLU A 75 21.60 13.21 4.91
CA GLU A 75 22.69 12.71 5.75
C GLU A 75 22.47 13.21 7.18
N ARG A 76 23.00 12.51 8.18
CA ARG A 76 22.82 12.86 9.60
C ARG A 76 23.03 14.34 9.93
N THR A 77 24.05 14.96 9.34
CA THR A 77 24.47 16.33 9.66
C THR A 77 24.35 17.27 8.46
N LYS A 78 23.87 16.79 7.31
CA LYS A 78 23.90 17.54 6.07
C LYS A 78 22.76 17.18 5.15
N TYR A 79 22.20 18.19 4.53
CA TYR A 79 21.19 18.05 3.49
C TYR A 79 21.62 18.80 2.23
N THR A 80 21.67 18.10 1.09
CA THR A 80 22.12 18.67 -0.20
C THR A 80 21.00 18.54 -1.24
N LYS A 81 20.84 19.53 -2.13
CA LYS A 81 19.87 19.48 -3.23
C LYS A 81 20.35 20.24 -4.46
N LYS A 82 20.01 19.77 -5.66
CA LYS A 82 20.29 20.49 -6.92
C LYS A 82 19.26 20.17 -8.00
N ILE A 83 18.93 21.17 -8.83
CA ILE A 83 18.11 21.01 -10.04
C ILE A 83 19.03 21.02 -11.26
N GLY A 84 18.73 20.16 -12.24
CA GLY A 84 19.41 20.09 -13.52
C GLY A 84 20.25 18.83 -13.72
N GLU A 85 20.47 18.04 -12.67
CA GLU A 85 21.36 16.89 -12.69
C GLU A 85 20.82 15.71 -11.86
N PHE A 86 21.39 14.54 -12.10
CA PHE A 86 21.21 13.34 -11.30
C PHE A 86 22.54 12.97 -10.63
N LEU A 87 22.42 12.24 -9.52
CA LEU A 87 23.52 11.47 -8.97
C LEU A 87 23.61 10.17 -9.75
N ASP A 88 24.81 9.80 -10.18
CA ASP A 88 25.08 8.50 -10.82
C ASP A 88 24.89 7.35 -9.82
N ASP A 89 25.02 7.65 -8.53
CA ASP A 89 24.96 6.70 -7.44
C ASP A 89 23.74 6.89 -6.51
N ALA A 90 22.63 7.43 -7.00
CA ALA A 90 21.40 7.53 -6.20
C ALA A 90 20.86 6.15 -5.75
N ASP A 91 20.40 6.06 -4.50
CA ASP A 91 19.77 4.85 -3.97
C ASP A 91 18.38 4.65 -4.59
N ILE A 92 17.68 5.76 -4.81
CA ILE A 92 16.32 5.81 -5.35
C ILE A 92 16.23 6.87 -6.45
N THR A 93 15.49 6.59 -7.52
CA THR A 93 15.01 7.61 -8.46
C THR A 93 13.49 7.64 -8.44
N LEU A 94 12.93 8.82 -8.13
CA LEU A 94 11.50 9.09 -8.16
C LEU A 94 11.15 9.78 -9.48
N SER A 95 10.27 9.17 -10.27
CA SER A 95 9.86 9.69 -11.58
C SER A 95 8.37 9.95 -11.61
N ILE A 96 7.99 11.20 -11.89
CA ILE A 96 6.62 11.62 -12.14
C ILE A 96 6.55 12.09 -13.60
N PRO A 97 6.07 11.24 -14.51
CA PRO A 97 6.12 11.52 -15.94
C PRO A 97 5.14 12.61 -16.38
N ASP A 98 3.98 12.70 -15.72
CA ASP A 98 2.89 13.58 -16.12
C ASP A 98 2.77 14.83 -15.24
N THR A 99 2.96 16.01 -15.86
CA THR A 99 2.81 17.31 -15.20
C THR A 99 1.42 17.59 -14.65
N SER A 100 0.37 17.00 -15.22
CA SER A 100 -1.00 17.15 -14.73
C SER A 100 -1.15 16.52 -13.34
N LEU A 101 -0.50 15.37 -13.14
CA LEU A 101 -0.49 14.62 -11.89
C LEU A 101 0.44 15.23 -10.83
N ILE A 102 1.55 15.87 -11.24
CA ILE A 102 2.44 16.60 -10.32
C ILE A 102 1.67 17.63 -9.50
N TRP A 103 0.78 18.40 -10.13
CA TRP A 103 0.05 19.45 -9.45
C TRP A 103 -1.05 18.91 -8.54
N ASP A 104 -1.77 17.89 -8.99
CA ASP A 104 -2.79 17.23 -8.18
C ASP A 104 -2.17 16.62 -6.91
N LEU A 105 -0.95 16.06 -7.02
CA LEU A 105 -0.15 15.62 -5.88
C LEU A 105 0.24 16.77 -4.95
N LEU A 106 0.85 17.84 -5.48
CA LEU A 106 1.34 18.97 -4.68
C LEU A 106 0.21 19.77 -4.01
N SER A 107 -0.98 19.76 -4.61
CA SER A 107 -2.15 20.48 -4.08
C SER A 107 -2.98 19.65 -3.11
N GLY A 108 -2.64 18.37 -2.88
CA GLY A 108 -3.38 17.47 -2.00
C GLY A 108 -4.79 17.15 -2.52
N LYS A 109 -5.03 17.29 -3.84
CA LYS A 109 -6.33 17.03 -4.47
C LYS A 109 -6.60 15.55 -4.71
N ILE A 110 -5.57 14.71 -4.59
CA ILE A 110 -5.71 13.28 -4.82
C ILE A 110 -6.07 12.59 -3.51
N SER A 111 -7.25 11.98 -3.45
CA SER A 111 -7.67 11.07 -2.39
C SER A 111 -7.71 9.64 -2.93
N GLY A 112 -7.16 8.70 -2.16
CA GLY A 112 -7.14 7.28 -2.51
C GLY A 112 -6.06 6.91 -3.54
N PHE A 113 -4.93 6.43 -3.02
CA PHE A 113 -3.88 5.83 -3.83
C PHE A 113 -4.00 4.31 -3.81
N ASP A 114 -3.56 3.69 -4.90
CA ASP A 114 -3.28 2.28 -4.93
C ASP A 114 -1.78 2.11 -5.17
N GLN A 115 -1.23 0.97 -4.80
CA GLN A 115 0.19 0.71 -4.91
C GLN A 115 0.41 -0.63 -5.59
N GLY A 116 1.51 -0.73 -6.32
CA GLY A 116 1.88 -1.94 -7.00
C GLY A 116 3.31 -1.83 -7.51
N ARG A 117 3.69 -2.79 -8.33
CA ARG A 117 4.95 -2.75 -9.05
C ARG A 117 4.70 -2.97 -10.53
N ASP A 118 5.59 -2.42 -11.32
CA ASP A 118 5.56 -2.64 -12.75
C ASP A 118 6.17 -3.99 -13.18
N GLU A 119 6.08 -4.30 -14.46
CA GLU A 119 6.75 -5.47 -15.05
C GLU A 119 8.28 -5.45 -14.87
N ASN A 120 8.86 -4.28 -14.62
CA ASN A 120 10.27 -4.10 -14.30
C ASN A 120 10.53 -4.08 -12.78
N ASN A 121 9.54 -4.42 -11.97
CA ASN A 121 9.56 -4.41 -10.51
C ASN A 121 9.85 -3.02 -9.88
N ASN A 122 9.69 -1.93 -10.62
CA ASN A 122 9.71 -0.58 -10.06
C ASN A 122 8.46 -0.39 -9.22
N PHE A 123 8.60 0.28 -8.07
CA PHE A 123 7.42 0.57 -7.25
C PHE A 123 6.61 1.71 -7.87
N CYS A 124 5.31 1.49 -8.00
CA CYS A 124 4.39 2.41 -8.63
C CYS A 124 3.28 2.80 -7.66
N VAL A 125 3.09 4.12 -7.49
CA VAL A 125 1.88 4.65 -6.86
C VAL A 125 0.90 5.04 -7.94
N PHE A 126 -0.30 4.49 -7.85
CA PHE A 126 -1.39 4.72 -8.78
C PHE A 126 -2.44 5.65 -8.19
N VAL A 127 -2.94 6.54 -9.02
CA VAL A 127 -4.15 7.29 -8.74
C VAL A 127 -5.32 6.56 -9.38
N LYS A 128 -6.40 6.37 -8.63
CA LYS A 128 -7.67 5.95 -9.21
C LYS A 128 -8.28 7.13 -9.94
N LYS A 129 -8.45 7.01 -11.25
CA LYS A 129 -9.26 7.96 -12.03
C LYS A 129 -10.45 7.23 -12.61
N GLN A 130 -11.64 7.73 -12.31
CA GLN A 130 -12.84 7.35 -13.05
C GLN A 130 -12.65 7.78 -14.49
N VAL A 131 -12.75 6.85 -15.43
CA VAL A 131 -12.64 7.13 -16.87
C VAL A 131 -14.00 7.14 -17.55
N CYS A 132 -14.95 6.34 -17.08
CA CYS A 132 -16.32 6.39 -17.54
C CYS A 132 -17.29 5.84 -16.49
N THR A 133 -18.57 6.11 -16.71
CA THR A 133 -19.68 5.53 -15.93
C THR A 133 -20.49 4.63 -16.85
N ALA A 134 -20.72 3.39 -16.43
CA ALA A 134 -21.61 2.46 -17.11
C ALA A 134 -23.01 2.49 -16.47
N PHE A 135 -24.03 2.45 -17.32
CA PHE A 135 -25.43 2.29 -16.93
C PHE A 135 -25.97 1.04 -17.61
N PHE A 136 -26.45 0.09 -16.80
CA PHE A 136 -26.97 -1.19 -17.29
C PHE A 136 -28.49 -1.13 -17.42
N LYS A 137 -29.00 -1.87 -18.39
CA LYS A 137 -30.42 -2.13 -18.50
C LYS A 137 -30.90 -2.87 -17.23
N LYS A 138 -32.03 -2.42 -16.66
CA LYS A 138 -32.53 -2.79 -15.31
C LYS A 138 -32.73 -4.28 -15.02
N GLU A 139 -32.75 -5.15 -16.03
CA GLU A 139 -33.03 -6.59 -15.86
C GLU A 139 -31.80 -7.41 -15.43
N ASP A 140 -30.59 -6.87 -15.54
CA ASP A 140 -29.34 -7.61 -15.29
C ASP A 140 -28.78 -7.39 -13.87
N GLY A 141 -29.55 -7.63 -12.81
CA GLY A 141 -29.13 -7.47 -11.39
C GLY A 141 -27.86 -8.24 -10.92
N LYS A 142 -27.06 -8.77 -11.84
CA LYS A 142 -25.72 -9.31 -11.66
C LYS A 142 -24.71 -8.17 -11.85
N THR A 143 -23.65 -8.12 -11.04
CA THR A 143 -22.45 -7.34 -11.38
C THR A 143 -21.98 -7.83 -12.75
N PRO A 144 -22.09 -7.05 -13.83
CA PRO A 144 -21.67 -7.57 -15.11
C PRO A 144 -20.14 -7.61 -15.10
N GLU A 145 -19.57 -8.75 -15.50
CA GLU A 145 -18.16 -8.85 -15.89
C GLU A 145 -17.94 -8.06 -17.20
N LEU A 146 -18.20 -6.75 -17.15
CA LEU A 146 -18.59 -6.00 -18.32
C LEU A 146 -17.44 -5.68 -19.29
N LEU A 147 -16.19 -6.01 -18.98
CA LEU A 147 -15.08 -5.21 -19.51
C LEU A 147 -13.98 -5.99 -20.22
N ASN A 148 -14.40 -6.93 -21.06
CA ASN A 148 -13.54 -7.51 -22.09
C ASN A 148 -13.96 -7.08 -23.52
N PHE A 149 -14.56 -5.89 -23.67
CA PHE A 149 -14.74 -5.32 -25.01
C PHE A 149 -13.38 -5.11 -25.68
N PRO A 150 -13.27 -5.21 -27.02
CA PRO A 150 -12.00 -4.98 -27.73
C PRO A 150 -11.27 -3.69 -27.32
N GLU A 151 -12.01 -2.63 -27.02
CA GLU A 151 -11.50 -1.31 -26.61
C GLU A 151 -10.88 -1.31 -25.21
N PHE A 152 -11.33 -2.22 -24.33
CA PHE A 152 -10.82 -2.39 -22.97
C PHE A 152 -9.88 -3.60 -22.82
N GLY A 153 -9.85 -4.51 -23.80
CA GLY A 153 -9.12 -5.79 -23.74
C GLY A 153 -7.60 -5.66 -23.65
N VAL A 154 -7.04 -4.53 -24.08
CA VAL A 154 -5.61 -4.19 -23.92
C VAL A 154 -5.28 -3.76 -22.48
N ILE A 155 -6.30 -3.36 -21.72
CA ILE A 155 -6.20 -2.82 -20.35
C ILE A 155 -6.53 -3.88 -19.28
N GLY A 156 -7.03 -5.04 -19.71
CA GLY A 156 -7.69 -6.06 -18.89
C GLY A 156 -6.84 -7.27 -18.49
N ARG A 157 -5.52 -7.13 -18.26
CA ARG A 157 -4.69 -8.23 -17.72
C ARG A 157 -4.12 -7.92 -16.34
N ALA A 158 -5.00 -7.85 -15.33
CA ALA A 158 -4.58 -8.01 -13.94
C ALA A 158 -5.63 -8.76 -13.11
N LYS A 159 -5.41 -10.08 -12.97
CA LYS A 159 -5.99 -10.82 -11.87
C LYS A 159 -5.31 -10.40 -10.56
N ASN A 160 -6.16 -10.04 -9.60
CA ASN A 160 -5.98 -10.13 -8.16
C ASN A 160 -5.33 -8.96 -7.40
N ALA A 161 -6.03 -8.58 -6.34
CA ALA A 161 -5.71 -7.51 -5.40
C ALA A 161 -4.75 -7.93 -4.27
N LEU A 162 -3.73 -8.73 -4.58
CA LEU A 162 -2.82 -9.32 -3.59
C LEU A 162 -1.35 -8.85 -3.71
N ASN A 163 -0.99 -8.07 -4.73
CA ASN A 163 0.43 -7.86 -5.04
C ASN A 163 0.96 -6.53 -4.48
N LEU A 164 1.40 -6.55 -3.21
CA LEU A 164 2.44 -5.62 -2.77
C LEU A 164 3.86 -6.18 -3.02
N PHE A 165 4.00 -7.48 -3.31
CA PHE A 165 5.29 -8.15 -3.13
C PHE A 165 5.66 -9.26 -4.14
N SER A 166 4.98 -9.44 -5.27
CA SER A 166 5.41 -10.40 -6.30
C SER A 166 5.14 -9.80 -7.66
N LEU A 167 6.12 -9.82 -8.57
CA LEU A 167 5.96 -10.13 -10.00
C LEU A 167 7.36 -10.19 -10.71
N PRO A 168 7.49 -11.00 -11.79
CA PRO A 168 8.75 -11.44 -12.42
C PRO A 168 9.35 -10.40 -13.40
N PRO A 169 10.61 -10.59 -13.88
CA PRO A 169 11.38 -9.53 -14.52
C PRO A 169 11.01 -9.29 -16.00
N PHE A 170 10.99 -8.03 -16.42
CA PHE A 170 10.86 -7.62 -17.83
C PHE A 170 12.17 -7.07 -18.41
N THR A 171 12.41 -7.39 -19.69
CA THR A 171 13.59 -6.98 -20.47
C THR A 171 13.30 -5.72 -21.25
N GLY A 172 13.77 -4.59 -20.71
CA GLY A 172 14.27 -3.42 -21.43
C GLY A 172 13.55 -3.01 -22.72
N ALA A 173 12.50 -2.21 -22.60
CA ALA A 173 12.11 -1.29 -23.66
C ALA A 173 12.57 0.13 -23.29
N LYS A 174 13.45 0.71 -24.11
CA LYS A 174 13.77 2.14 -24.06
C LYS A 174 12.49 2.91 -24.37
N MET A 175 12.02 3.72 -23.41
CA MET A 175 10.98 4.72 -23.66
C MET A 175 11.53 5.79 -24.62
N GLU A 176 11.27 5.63 -25.91
CA GLU A 176 11.18 6.80 -26.78
C GLU A 176 9.88 7.53 -26.47
N GLN A 177 10.01 8.79 -26.07
CA GLN A 177 8.88 9.70 -25.94
C GLN A 177 8.31 9.95 -27.34
N GLU A 178 7.33 9.16 -27.76
CA GLU A 178 6.51 9.56 -28.90
C GLU A 178 5.78 10.85 -28.53
N LYS A 179 6.13 11.92 -29.25
CA LYS A 179 5.40 13.18 -29.22
C LYS A 179 3.96 12.89 -29.62
N ILE A 180 3.05 12.94 -28.66
CA ILE A 180 1.61 13.05 -28.90
C ILE A 180 1.42 14.20 -29.89
N LYS A 181 1.06 13.87 -31.14
CA LYS A 181 0.77 14.85 -32.16
C LYS A 181 -0.39 15.71 -31.67
N GLN A 182 -0.18 17.02 -31.68
CA GLN A 182 -1.25 18.01 -31.64
C GLN A 182 -2.21 17.71 -32.80
N ASP A 183 -3.33 17.06 -32.49
CA ASP A 183 -4.51 17.11 -33.34
C ASP A 183 -5.75 17.01 -32.46
N ASP A 184 -6.23 18.17 -32.02
CA ASP A 184 -7.34 18.32 -31.07
C ASP A 184 -8.70 18.10 -31.77
N ASN A 185 -9.06 16.85 -32.08
CA ASN A 185 -10.45 16.50 -32.34
C ASN A 185 -10.86 15.13 -31.76
N ILE A 186 -11.61 15.14 -30.66
CA ILE A 186 -12.18 13.95 -29.99
C ILE A 186 -13.08 13.14 -30.94
N ALA A 187 -13.80 13.79 -31.86
CA ALA A 187 -14.64 13.08 -32.82
C ALA A 187 -13.81 12.17 -33.75
N THR A 188 -12.60 12.59 -34.11
CA THR A 188 -11.67 11.77 -34.91
C THR A 188 -11.23 10.53 -34.15
N LEU A 189 -10.90 10.69 -32.86
CA LEU A 189 -10.53 9.56 -32.00
C LEU A 189 -11.69 8.58 -31.83
N ILE A 190 -12.92 9.05 -31.64
CA ILE A 190 -14.11 8.19 -31.55
C ILE A 190 -14.32 7.43 -32.87
N LYS A 191 -14.28 8.11 -34.01
CA LYS A 191 -14.41 7.46 -35.32
C LYS A 191 -13.32 6.40 -35.55
N SER A 192 -12.09 6.67 -35.11
CA SER A 192 -11.01 5.70 -35.17
C SER A 192 -11.27 4.50 -34.26
N MET A 193 -11.72 4.71 -33.03
CA MET A 193 -12.11 3.64 -32.11
C MET A 193 -13.16 2.74 -32.76
N LEU A 194 -14.29 3.32 -33.19
CA LEU A 194 -15.39 2.57 -33.81
C LEU A 194 -14.92 1.74 -35.02
N LYS A 195 -13.99 2.25 -35.82
CA LYS A 195 -13.45 1.51 -36.96
C LYS A 195 -12.51 0.37 -36.54
N ASN A 196 -11.69 0.58 -35.53
CA ASN A 196 -10.62 -0.35 -35.12
C ASN A 196 -11.10 -1.48 -34.19
N SER A 197 -12.36 -1.41 -33.76
CA SER A 197 -12.99 -2.39 -32.86
C SER A 197 -13.51 -3.64 -33.54
N ASP A 198 -13.53 -3.67 -34.88
CA ASP A 198 -13.88 -4.89 -35.61
C ASP A 198 -12.80 -5.95 -35.38
N ARG A 199 -13.19 -7.03 -34.72
CA ARG A 199 -12.36 -8.19 -34.38
C ARG A 199 -13.06 -9.49 -34.76
N THR A 200 -14.03 -9.44 -35.68
CA THR A 200 -14.83 -10.60 -36.09
C THR A 200 -14.00 -11.74 -36.70
N SER A 201 -12.78 -11.45 -37.17
CA SER A 201 -11.80 -12.44 -37.61
C SER A 201 -11.13 -13.22 -36.49
N ASP A 202 -11.13 -12.71 -35.26
CA ASP A 202 -10.29 -13.21 -34.17
C ASP A 202 -11.03 -14.31 -33.39
N GLU A 203 -10.38 -15.47 -33.20
CA GLU A 203 -11.00 -16.62 -32.51
C GLU A 203 -11.37 -16.32 -31.05
N GLU A 204 -10.59 -15.47 -30.38
CA GLU A 204 -10.91 -15.03 -29.02
C GLU A 204 -12.17 -14.14 -28.99
N TYR A 205 -12.37 -13.30 -30.02
CA TYR A 205 -13.57 -12.48 -30.16
C TYR A 205 -14.81 -13.36 -30.37
N LYS A 206 -14.76 -14.31 -31.32
CA LYS A 206 -15.88 -15.22 -31.58
C LYS A 206 -16.28 -16.00 -30.33
N LYS A 207 -15.29 -16.55 -29.60
CA LYS A 207 -15.53 -17.26 -28.34
C LYS A 207 -16.21 -16.38 -27.29
N ARG A 208 -15.86 -15.09 -27.21
CA ARG A 208 -16.46 -14.13 -26.26
C ARG A 208 -17.92 -13.83 -26.58
N PHE A 209 -18.25 -13.68 -27.87
CA PHE A 209 -19.58 -13.31 -28.34
C PHE A 209 -20.41 -14.50 -28.85
N HIS A 210 -19.97 -15.74 -28.60
CA HIS A 210 -20.68 -16.94 -29.03
C HIS A 210 -22.11 -16.98 -28.50
N ASN A 211 -23.09 -17.02 -29.41
CA ASN A 211 -24.53 -16.92 -29.12
C ASN A 211 -24.92 -15.70 -28.24
N LYS A 212 -24.15 -14.61 -28.30
CA LYS A 212 -24.39 -13.39 -27.53
C LYS A 212 -24.40 -12.17 -28.45
N VAL A 213 -25.27 -11.23 -28.15
CA VAL A 213 -25.29 -9.90 -28.76
C VAL A 213 -25.15 -8.90 -27.63
N ILE A 214 -24.22 -7.95 -27.76
CA ILE A 214 -24.05 -6.87 -26.79
C ILE A 214 -24.12 -5.53 -27.52
N LYS A 215 -25.04 -4.68 -27.09
CA LYS A 215 -25.32 -3.35 -27.64
C LYS A 215 -24.81 -2.29 -26.68
N VAL A 216 -23.95 -1.41 -27.18
CA VAL A 216 -23.25 -0.38 -26.39
C VAL A 216 -23.57 1.00 -26.94
N ASN A 217 -24.09 1.88 -26.10
CA ASN A 217 -24.17 3.32 -26.37
C ASN A 217 -22.97 4.04 -25.76
N TRP A 218 -22.39 4.97 -26.52
CA TRP A 218 -21.28 5.84 -26.11
C TRP A 218 -21.75 7.29 -26.02
N ASP A 219 -21.52 7.93 -24.88
CA ASP A 219 -21.76 9.34 -24.65
C ASP A 219 -20.45 9.98 -24.21
N ILE A 220 -19.69 10.50 -25.19
CA ILE A 220 -18.32 10.96 -24.98
C ILE A 220 -18.32 12.47 -25.04
N THR A 221 -18.42 13.12 -23.89
CA THR A 221 -18.51 14.57 -23.75
C THR A 221 -19.63 15.18 -24.60
N GLY A 222 -20.76 14.47 -24.71
CA GLY A 222 -21.92 14.83 -25.54
C GLY A 222 -21.84 14.37 -27.00
N ILE A 223 -20.75 13.72 -27.42
CA ILE A 223 -20.64 13.10 -28.74
C ILE A 223 -21.16 11.68 -28.65
N LEU A 224 -22.22 11.39 -29.40
CA LEU A 224 -22.94 10.12 -29.33
C LEU A 224 -22.40 9.11 -30.35
N ALA A 225 -22.42 7.83 -30.01
CA ALA A 225 -22.22 6.72 -30.94
C ALA A 225 -22.83 5.44 -30.36
N TYR A 226 -22.95 4.40 -31.18
CA TYR A 226 -23.22 3.04 -30.69
C TYR A 226 -22.34 2.00 -31.39
N GLN A 227 -22.18 0.86 -30.73
CA GLN A 227 -21.59 -0.37 -31.28
C GLN A 227 -22.47 -1.56 -30.93
N ILE A 228 -22.50 -2.55 -31.82
CA ILE A 228 -23.17 -3.83 -31.60
C ILE A 228 -22.15 -4.92 -31.91
N PHE A 229 -21.88 -5.75 -30.91
CA PHE A 229 -20.96 -6.87 -30.98
C PHE A 229 -21.77 -8.17 -31.05
N GLU A 230 -21.55 -8.93 -32.11
CA GLU A 230 -22.11 -10.26 -32.34
C GLU A 230 -20.96 -11.23 -32.68
N GLU A 231 -21.16 -12.54 -32.55
CA GLU A 231 -20.14 -13.56 -32.80
C GLU A 231 -19.42 -13.39 -34.15
N ASN A 232 -20.19 -13.20 -35.22
CA ASN A 232 -19.68 -13.13 -36.59
C ASN A 232 -19.91 -11.77 -37.26
N LYS A 233 -20.35 -10.77 -36.48
CA LYS A 233 -20.73 -9.47 -37.02
C LYS A 233 -20.44 -8.37 -36.02
N TYR A 234 -20.00 -7.24 -36.55
CA TYR A 234 -19.76 -6.04 -35.80
C TYR A 234 -20.37 -4.87 -36.57
N SER A 235 -21.10 -4.00 -35.88
CA SER A 235 -21.71 -2.81 -36.49
C SER A 235 -21.66 -1.62 -35.54
N TYR A 236 -21.62 -0.42 -36.10
CA TYR A 236 -21.52 0.81 -35.34
C TYR A 236 -22.07 2.00 -36.11
N GLU A 237 -22.37 3.08 -35.38
CA GLU A 237 -22.69 4.37 -35.99
C GLU A 237 -22.21 5.52 -35.11
N PHE A 238 -21.73 6.57 -35.76
CA PHE A 238 -21.32 7.81 -35.12
C PHE A 238 -22.47 8.83 -35.19
N GLY A 239 -22.76 9.49 -34.08
CA GLY A 239 -23.69 10.62 -33.99
C GLY A 239 -25.04 10.32 -33.32
N LYS A 240 -25.33 9.07 -32.94
CA LYS A 240 -26.60 8.72 -32.27
C LYS A 240 -26.48 7.56 -31.29
N HIS A 241 -27.51 7.40 -30.47
CA HIS A 241 -27.74 6.23 -29.60
C HIS A 241 -28.84 5.34 -30.19
N ILE A 242 -28.91 4.10 -29.70
CA ILE A 242 -30.04 3.20 -29.88
C ILE A 242 -30.84 3.08 -28.58
N GLU A 243 -32.14 2.85 -28.66
CA GLU A 243 -33.03 2.84 -27.49
C GLU A 243 -32.86 1.57 -26.63
N ASP A 244 -32.52 0.46 -27.25
CA ASP A 244 -32.47 -0.87 -26.65
C ASP A 244 -31.04 -1.33 -26.33
N ALA A 245 -30.11 -0.40 -26.08
CA ALA A 245 -28.76 -0.72 -25.65
C ALA A 245 -28.73 -1.46 -24.30
N ASP A 246 -27.85 -2.44 -24.19
CA ASP A 246 -27.64 -3.22 -22.96
C ASP A 246 -26.83 -2.41 -21.94
N VAL A 247 -25.90 -1.59 -22.44
CA VAL A 247 -25.09 -0.66 -21.65
C VAL A 247 -24.96 0.72 -22.31
N LYS A 248 -25.02 1.78 -21.49
CA LYS A 248 -24.57 3.13 -21.86
C LYS A 248 -23.30 3.50 -21.11
N LEU A 249 -22.24 3.85 -21.84
CA LEU A 249 -20.96 4.33 -21.32
C LEU A 249 -20.87 5.86 -21.46
N VAL A 250 -20.66 6.56 -20.35
CA VAL A 250 -20.59 8.02 -20.29
C VAL A 250 -19.21 8.48 -19.88
N PHE A 251 -18.58 9.31 -20.71
CA PHE A 251 -17.31 9.97 -20.44
C PHE A 251 -17.53 11.48 -20.32
N SER A 252 -17.26 12.03 -19.14
CA SER A 252 -17.54 13.44 -18.85
C SER A 252 -16.30 14.35 -18.97
N ASP A 253 -15.09 13.79 -18.93
CA ASP A 253 -13.83 14.55 -18.93
C ASP A 253 -13.08 14.40 -20.26
N LYS A 254 -12.85 15.53 -20.94
CA LYS A 254 -12.18 15.58 -22.26
C LYS A 254 -10.73 15.07 -22.23
N ASP A 255 -10.00 15.30 -21.14
CA ASP A 255 -8.59 14.92 -21.03
C ASP A 255 -8.46 13.41 -20.83
N GLN A 256 -9.38 12.82 -20.05
CA GLN A 256 -9.46 11.37 -19.87
C GLN A 256 -9.86 10.65 -21.15
N VAL A 257 -10.80 11.22 -21.91
CA VAL A 257 -11.21 10.69 -23.22
C VAL A 257 -10.04 10.69 -24.21
N LYS A 258 -9.29 11.78 -24.30
CA LYS A 258 -8.09 11.83 -25.15
C LYS A 258 -7.07 10.79 -24.74
N SER A 259 -6.86 10.60 -23.44
CA SER A 259 -5.92 9.60 -22.92
C SER A 259 -6.38 8.16 -23.18
N PHE A 260 -7.69 7.90 -23.03
CA PHE A 260 -8.31 6.60 -23.28
C PHE A 260 -8.30 6.24 -24.77
N LEU A 261 -8.87 7.10 -25.62
CA LEU A 261 -8.98 6.84 -27.06
C LEU A 261 -7.66 7.01 -27.81
N GLY A 262 -6.76 7.88 -27.32
CA GLY A 262 -5.42 8.08 -27.88
C GLY A 262 -4.43 7.00 -27.49
N GLY A 263 -4.86 5.98 -26.74
CA GLY A 263 -4.04 4.83 -26.39
C GLY A 263 -2.97 5.09 -25.33
N VAL A 264 -3.04 6.22 -24.62
CA VAL A 264 -2.07 6.55 -23.55
C VAL A 264 -2.12 5.53 -22.40
N TYR A 265 -3.29 4.94 -22.14
CA TYR A 265 -3.45 3.79 -21.22
C TYR A 265 -3.18 2.42 -21.87
N ASN A 266 -2.91 2.37 -23.19
CA ASN A 266 -2.82 1.17 -24.01
C ASN A 266 -1.39 0.90 -24.56
N ASN A 267 -0.37 1.66 -24.19
CA ASN A 267 0.99 1.55 -24.73
C ASN A 267 1.78 0.32 -24.22
N GLY A 268 1.13 -0.86 -24.17
CA GLY A 268 1.76 -2.13 -23.85
C GLY A 268 2.28 -2.27 -22.42
N ASN A 269 2.23 -1.21 -21.61
CA ASN A 269 2.68 -1.24 -20.23
C ASN A 269 1.61 -1.92 -19.36
N PRO A 270 1.88 -3.09 -18.77
CA PRO A 270 0.95 -3.85 -17.94
C PRO A 270 0.58 -3.16 -16.61
N ASP A 271 1.11 -1.97 -16.31
CA ASP A 271 0.83 -1.23 -15.08
C ASP A 271 -0.47 -0.47 -15.09
N TYR A 272 -0.94 -0.07 -16.28
CA TYR A 272 -2.18 0.65 -16.48
C TYR A 272 -3.35 -0.33 -16.39
N ASN A 273 -3.47 -1.02 -15.26
CA ASN A 273 -4.52 -2.00 -15.07
C ASN A 273 -5.85 -1.28 -14.80
N VAL A 274 -6.85 -1.52 -15.66
CA VAL A 274 -8.24 -1.27 -15.28
C VAL A 274 -8.59 -2.35 -14.26
N ARG A 275 -8.67 -1.96 -12.99
CA ARG A 275 -9.26 -2.82 -11.97
C ARG A 275 -10.70 -2.40 -11.75
N TYR A 276 -11.61 -3.28 -12.14
CA TYR A 276 -13.04 -3.18 -11.87
C TYR A 276 -13.27 -3.42 -10.38
N LYS A 277 -13.29 -2.35 -9.59
CA LYS A 277 -13.68 -2.42 -8.18
C LYS A 277 -14.67 -1.30 -7.91
N GLY A 278 -15.96 -1.66 -7.95
CA GLY A 278 -17.07 -0.77 -7.65
C GLY A 278 -18.28 -1.60 -7.20
N MET A 279 -19.04 -1.09 -6.25
CA MET A 279 -20.43 -1.49 -6.04
C MET A 279 -21.30 -0.68 -6.99
N MET A 280 -22.41 -1.26 -7.45
CA MET A 280 -23.48 -0.49 -8.06
C MET A 280 -23.86 0.65 -7.13
N LEU A 281 -23.90 1.87 -7.65
CA LEU A 281 -24.37 3.03 -6.90
C LEU A 281 -25.90 3.00 -6.79
N ASP A 282 -26.46 3.67 -5.79
CA ASP A 282 -27.91 3.70 -5.52
C ASP A 282 -28.74 4.20 -6.72
N ASN A 283 -28.13 5.01 -7.59
CA ASN A 283 -28.74 5.51 -8.82
C ASN A 283 -28.68 4.50 -10.00
N GLY A 284 -28.25 3.26 -9.76
CA GLY A 284 -28.12 2.21 -10.77
C GLY A 284 -26.92 2.36 -11.70
N SER A 285 -25.95 3.23 -11.37
CA SER A 285 -24.75 3.43 -12.19
C SER A 285 -23.53 2.69 -11.62
N PHE A 286 -22.59 2.37 -12.51
CA PHE A 286 -21.37 1.63 -12.18
C PHE A 286 -20.12 2.38 -12.68
N PRO A 287 -19.30 2.95 -11.78
CA PRO A 287 -18.10 3.69 -12.20
C PRO A 287 -16.98 2.74 -12.65
N ILE A 288 -16.40 3.00 -13.83
CA ILE A 288 -15.23 2.30 -14.36
C ILE A 288 -14.00 3.17 -14.11
N ASN A 289 -13.04 2.62 -13.38
CA ASN A 289 -11.83 3.30 -12.94
C ASN A 289 -10.57 2.70 -13.57
N VAL A 290 -9.63 3.54 -13.99
CA VAL A 290 -8.26 3.13 -14.35
C VAL A 290 -7.31 3.48 -13.21
N LYS A 291 -6.23 2.70 -13.11
CA LYS A 291 -5.05 3.07 -12.33
C LYS A 291 -4.04 3.76 -13.23
N ILE A 292 -3.65 4.97 -12.87
CA ILE A 292 -2.61 5.72 -13.59
C ILE A 292 -1.40 5.86 -12.68
N PRO A 293 -0.21 5.39 -13.08
CA PRO A 293 1.01 5.59 -12.32
C PRO A 293 1.30 7.09 -12.22
N LEU A 294 1.25 7.60 -10.99
CA LEU A 294 1.64 8.96 -10.64
C LEU A 294 3.13 9.01 -10.29
N LEU A 295 3.64 7.98 -9.62
CA LEU A 295 5.01 7.94 -9.15
C LEU A 295 5.59 6.58 -9.49
N ILE A 296 6.71 6.58 -10.20
CA ILE A 296 7.52 5.39 -10.47
C ILE A 296 8.82 5.52 -9.69
N VAL A 297 9.17 4.49 -8.94
CA VAL A 297 10.33 4.44 -8.06
C VAL A 297 11.27 3.36 -8.55
N TYR A 298 12.41 3.81 -9.05
CA TYR A 298 13.54 2.96 -9.39
C TYR A 298 14.43 2.85 -8.16
N SER A 299 14.82 1.63 -7.81
CA SER A 299 15.74 1.36 -6.70
C SER A 299 16.95 0.61 -7.20
N LYS A 300 18.12 0.90 -6.63
CA LYS A 300 19.32 0.07 -6.85
C LYS A 300 19.16 -1.34 -6.28
N ASP A 301 18.41 -1.48 -5.20
CA ASP A 301 18.04 -2.76 -4.62
C ASP A 301 16.64 -3.18 -5.13
N PRO A 302 16.50 -4.28 -5.88
CA PRO A 302 15.21 -4.72 -6.40
C PRO A 302 14.24 -5.24 -5.32
N ILE A 303 14.73 -5.63 -4.14
CA ILE A 303 13.92 -6.12 -3.00
C ILE A 303 13.48 -4.96 -2.10
N PHE A 304 13.99 -3.77 -2.38
CA PHE A 304 13.82 -2.56 -1.59
C PHE A 304 12.36 -2.25 -1.27
N SER A 305 12.10 -2.05 0.03
CA SER A 305 10.76 -1.89 0.57
C SER A 305 10.19 -0.50 0.28
N PRO A 306 8.94 -0.38 -0.21
CA PRO A 306 8.34 0.94 -0.46
C PRO A 306 8.13 1.78 0.80
N PHE A 307 8.24 1.19 2.01
CA PHE A 307 8.12 1.95 3.26
C PHE A 307 9.19 3.02 3.44
N ILE A 308 10.35 2.90 2.80
CA ILE A 308 11.39 3.95 2.80
C ILE A 308 10.89 5.27 2.21
N LEU A 309 9.90 5.21 1.32
CA LEU A 309 9.29 6.41 0.75
C LEU A 309 8.63 7.25 1.85
N SER A 310 8.17 6.64 2.94
CA SER A 310 7.61 7.38 4.08
C SER A 310 8.64 8.31 4.76
N ARG A 311 9.95 8.06 4.62
CA ARG A 311 11.03 8.94 5.12
C ARG A 311 11.23 10.19 4.27
N ILE A 312 10.74 10.18 3.03
CA ILE A 312 10.90 11.29 2.09
C ILE A 312 9.75 12.29 2.34
N PRO A 313 10.01 13.50 2.89
CA PRO A 313 8.96 14.32 3.48
C PRO A 313 7.87 14.78 2.49
N PHE A 314 8.21 14.97 1.22
CA PHE A 314 7.24 15.45 0.22
C PHE A 314 6.33 14.34 -0.36
N ILE A 315 6.67 13.06 -0.15
CA ILE A 315 5.81 11.91 -0.53
C ILE A 315 5.17 11.23 0.69
N ARG A 316 5.43 11.72 1.91
CA ARG A 316 4.80 11.27 3.15
C ARG A 316 3.27 11.42 3.14
N ASN A 317 2.72 12.29 2.30
CA ASN A 317 1.25 12.40 2.13
C ASN A 317 0.67 11.32 1.20
N ILE A 318 1.50 10.65 0.41
CA ILE A 318 1.12 9.56 -0.49
C ILE A 318 1.11 8.22 0.28
N VAL A 319 2.14 8.01 1.09
CA VAL A 319 2.21 6.88 2.01
C VAL A 319 1.46 7.29 3.26
N HIS A 320 0.20 6.90 3.43
CA HIS A 320 -0.56 7.22 4.65
C HIS A 320 0.23 6.77 5.89
N VAL A 321 0.93 7.69 6.54
CA VAL A 321 1.53 7.49 7.85
C VAL A 321 0.49 7.95 8.86
N GLU A 322 -0.47 7.07 9.17
CA GLU A 322 -1.35 7.21 10.34
C GLU A 322 -0.52 6.94 11.61
N GLY A 323 0.56 7.68 11.81
CA GLY A 323 1.60 7.40 12.81
C GLY A 323 1.59 8.33 14.03
N THR A 324 0.50 9.05 14.27
CA THR A 324 0.41 10.05 15.36
C THR A 324 -0.87 9.94 16.18
N ASP A 325 -1.70 8.91 15.94
CA ASP A 325 -2.84 8.66 16.81
C ASP A 325 -2.35 7.95 18.08
N PRO A 326 -2.53 8.55 19.27
CA PRO A 326 -2.08 7.95 20.52
C PRO A 326 -2.79 6.64 20.87
N THR A 327 -3.91 6.32 20.20
CA THR A 327 -4.62 5.05 20.36
C THR A 327 -4.01 3.92 19.54
N GLN A 328 -3.05 4.20 18.65
CA GLN A 328 -2.30 3.15 17.96
C GLN A 328 -1.14 2.65 18.81
N TYR A 329 -1.08 1.34 18.97
CA TYR A 329 -0.11 0.66 19.82
C TYR A 329 0.19 -0.73 19.27
N GLY A 330 1.45 -1.15 19.30
CA GLY A 330 1.87 -2.51 19.01
C GLY A 330 3.08 -2.88 19.84
N ALA A 331 3.04 -4.04 20.50
CA ALA A 331 4.14 -4.51 21.32
C ALA A 331 4.52 -5.95 20.96
N TYR A 332 5.81 -6.19 20.73
CA TYR A 332 6.35 -7.54 20.55
C TYR A 332 6.50 -8.20 21.91
N ILE A 333 5.89 -9.37 22.09
CA ILE A 333 6.01 -10.12 23.32
C ILE A 333 7.19 -11.09 23.19
N PRO A 334 8.18 -11.07 24.10
CA PRO A 334 9.35 -11.93 24.03
C PRO A 334 8.95 -13.41 24.09
N VAL A 335 9.46 -14.20 23.14
CA VAL A 335 9.27 -15.66 23.12
C VAL A 335 10.30 -16.36 24.02
N ASN A 336 9.97 -17.55 24.51
CA ASN A 336 10.82 -18.41 25.34
C ASN A 336 11.14 -17.90 26.76
N GLU A 337 10.48 -16.82 27.20
CA GLU A 337 10.59 -16.34 28.58
C GLU A 337 9.44 -16.89 29.42
N SER A 338 9.77 -17.52 30.55
CA SER A 338 8.80 -18.04 31.50
C SER A 338 8.71 -17.17 32.76
N VAL A 339 7.52 -17.14 33.38
CA VAL A 339 7.34 -16.47 34.66
C VAL A 339 7.76 -17.42 35.80
N ALA A 340 8.54 -16.90 36.74
CA ALA A 340 9.22 -17.66 37.80
C ALA A 340 8.29 -18.50 38.72
N HIS A 341 6.98 -18.25 38.73
CA HIS A 341 6.03 -18.95 39.59
C HIS A 341 5.20 -20.03 38.89
N GLU A 342 5.13 -20.07 37.55
CA GLU A 342 4.19 -20.98 36.86
C GLU A 342 4.78 -21.69 35.63
N ASN A 343 6.05 -21.46 35.28
CA ASN A 343 6.70 -22.02 34.06
C ASN A 343 5.94 -21.74 32.75
N MET A 344 4.92 -20.87 32.76
CA MET A 344 4.17 -20.48 31.57
C MET A 344 4.93 -19.42 30.79
N LEU A 345 4.84 -19.52 29.46
CA LEU A 345 5.43 -18.54 28.55
C LEU A 345 4.67 -17.22 28.64
N VAL A 346 5.40 -16.12 28.80
CA VAL A 346 4.84 -14.76 28.93
C VAL A 346 3.86 -14.42 27.80
N PRO A 347 4.15 -14.71 26.50
CA PRO A 347 3.17 -14.50 25.45
C PRO A 347 1.87 -15.26 25.65
N PHE A 348 1.92 -16.50 26.14
CA PHE A 348 0.71 -17.30 26.34
C PHE A 348 -0.21 -16.66 27.37
N VAL A 349 0.33 -16.21 28.52
CA VAL A 349 -0.43 -15.56 29.59
C VAL A 349 -1.15 -14.29 29.09
N VAL A 350 -0.44 -13.46 28.31
CA VAL A 350 -1.01 -12.21 27.77
C VAL A 350 -2.13 -12.50 26.77
N PHE A 351 -1.93 -13.45 25.86
CA PHE A 351 -2.96 -13.82 24.89
C PHE A 351 -4.16 -14.48 25.56
N GLU A 352 -3.95 -15.33 26.57
CA GLU A 352 -5.01 -15.97 27.33
C GLU A 352 -5.94 -14.96 28.00
N HIS A 353 -5.39 -13.88 28.57
CA HIS A 353 -6.17 -12.78 29.12
C HIS A 353 -7.13 -12.18 28.08
N PHE A 354 -6.63 -11.76 26.92
CA PHE A 354 -7.46 -11.12 25.89
C PHE A 354 -8.43 -12.08 25.21
N ILE A 355 -8.01 -13.31 24.92
CA ILE A 355 -8.87 -14.36 24.33
C ILE A 355 -10.04 -14.67 25.27
N ASN A 356 -9.80 -14.77 26.57
CA ASN A 356 -10.84 -15.07 27.54
C ASN A 356 -11.86 -13.93 27.70
N LYS A 357 -11.45 -12.68 27.49
CA LYS A 357 -12.35 -11.51 27.53
C LYS A 357 -13.05 -11.23 26.20
N ALA A 358 -12.47 -11.65 25.07
CA ALA A 358 -12.94 -11.30 23.75
C ALA A 358 -14.39 -11.72 23.47
N SER A 359 -15.18 -10.78 22.94
CA SER A 359 -16.57 -11.01 22.54
C SER A 359 -16.72 -11.74 21.20
N ALA A 360 -15.71 -11.63 20.33
CA ALA A 360 -15.55 -12.39 19.10
C ALA A 360 -14.08 -12.55 18.77
N ILE A 361 -13.73 -13.67 18.13
CA ILE A 361 -12.36 -13.98 17.71
C ILE A 361 -12.39 -14.46 16.26
N ALA A 362 -11.50 -13.91 15.44
CA ALA A 362 -11.27 -14.38 14.09
C ALA A 362 -9.77 -14.48 13.81
N TYR A 363 -9.37 -15.41 12.95
CA TYR A 363 -8.00 -15.49 12.45
C TYR A 363 -7.98 -15.66 10.94
N THR A 364 -6.80 -15.43 10.36
CA THR A 364 -6.55 -15.63 8.94
C THR A 364 -5.22 -16.29 8.69
N ASP A 365 -5.05 -16.93 7.54
CA ASP A 365 -3.73 -17.35 7.06
C ASP A 365 -2.82 -16.12 6.99
N CYS A 366 -1.53 -16.29 7.27
CA CYS A 366 -0.57 -15.21 7.30
C CYS A 366 -0.39 -14.64 5.88
N PRO A 367 -0.86 -13.40 5.61
CA PRO A 367 -0.80 -12.85 4.26
C PRO A 367 0.65 -12.74 3.76
N CYS A 368 1.59 -12.49 4.67
CA CYS A 368 3.01 -12.44 4.35
C CYS A 368 3.57 -13.80 3.92
N ARG A 369 3.22 -14.88 4.64
CA ARG A 369 3.75 -16.22 4.34
C ARG A 369 3.13 -16.81 3.08
N VAL A 370 1.81 -16.66 2.93
CA VAL A 370 1.09 -17.02 1.70
C VAL A 370 1.69 -16.27 0.51
N HIS A 371 1.92 -14.98 0.67
CA HIS A 371 2.50 -14.15 -0.38
C HIS A 371 3.89 -14.62 -0.81
N PHE A 372 4.80 -14.83 0.15
CA PHE A 372 6.19 -15.21 -0.13
C PHE A 372 6.37 -16.72 -0.32
N ASP A 373 5.29 -17.50 -0.39
CA ASP A 373 5.30 -18.97 -0.41
C ASP A 373 6.28 -19.55 0.61
N CYS A 374 6.16 -19.07 1.85
CA CYS A 374 7.09 -19.36 2.93
C CYS A 374 7.25 -20.87 3.14
N LYS A 375 8.50 -21.36 3.16
CA LYS A 375 8.82 -22.77 3.42
C LYS A 375 9.25 -23.06 4.85
N ASN A 376 9.44 -22.00 5.65
CA ASN A 376 10.02 -22.11 6.99
C ASN A 376 8.97 -22.21 8.10
N HIS A 377 7.73 -21.83 7.82
CA HIS A 377 6.67 -21.66 8.81
C HIS A 377 5.32 -21.91 8.18
N ASP A 378 4.38 -22.44 8.96
CA ASP A 378 3.01 -22.70 8.50
C ASP A 378 2.31 -21.42 8.04
N HIS A 379 1.61 -21.48 6.90
CA HIS A 379 0.85 -20.37 6.35
C HIS A 379 -0.40 -20.09 7.17
N GLU A 380 -0.96 -21.09 7.84
CA GLU A 380 -2.20 -20.92 8.58
C GLU A 380 -2.02 -20.01 9.81
N LEU A 381 -0.86 -20.01 10.47
CA LEU A 381 -0.58 -19.29 11.72
C LEU A 381 -0.50 -17.75 11.58
N GLY A 382 -1.42 -17.12 10.86
CA GLY A 382 -1.47 -15.68 10.59
C GLY A 382 -2.15 -14.83 11.66
N CYS A 383 -2.63 -13.66 11.25
CA CYS A 383 -3.14 -12.67 12.19
C CYS A 383 -4.41 -13.16 12.89
N MET A 384 -4.57 -12.76 14.14
CA MET A 384 -5.77 -12.99 14.95
C MET A 384 -6.32 -11.67 15.45
N TYR A 385 -7.65 -11.54 15.40
CA TYR A 385 -8.40 -10.35 15.72
C TYR A 385 -9.38 -10.68 16.85
N MET A 386 -9.53 -9.76 17.80
CA MET A 386 -10.34 -9.93 19.01
C MET A 386 -11.17 -8.68 19.28
N GLY A 387 -12.41 -8.84 19.73
CA GLY A 387 -13.28 -7.74 20.16
C GLY A 387 -14.57 -7.60 19.35
N ASP A 388 -15.43 -6.66 19.74
CA ASP A 388 -16.78 -6.55 19.21
C ASP A 388 -16.83 -6.15 17.74
N ASP A 389 -15.89 -5.31 17.29
CA ASP A 389 -15.79 -4.89 15.89
C ASP A 389 -15.46 -6.06 14.94
N VAL A 390 -14.86 -7.14 15.44
CA VAL A 390 -14.58 -8.36 14.67
C VAL A 390 -15.86 -9.00 14.13
N LYS A 391 -17.00 -8.83 14.81
CA LYS A 391 -18.31 -9.34 14.35
C LYS A 391 -18.75 -8.73 13.03
N LYS A 392 -18.24 -7.53 12.69
CA LYS A 392 -18.53 -6.80 11.45
C LYS A 392 -17.64 -7.26 10.28
N MET A 393 -16.71 -8.19 10.50
CA MET A 393 -15.86 -8.71 9.42
C MET A 393 -16.71 -9.46 8.40
N HIS A 394 -16.77 -8.96 7.16
CA HIS A 394 -17.52 -9.61 6.09
C HIS A 394 -16.71 -10.76 5.46
N PHE A 395 -17.25 -11.98 5.58
CA PHE A 395 -16.75 -13.21 4.95
C PHE A 395 -17.01 -13.23 3.43
N PHE A 396 -16.48 -12.25 2.68
CA PHE A 396 -16.58 -12.29 1.22
C PHE A 396 -15.56 -13.27 0.62
N LEU A 397 -16.09 -14.17 -0.20
CA LEU A 397 -15.44 -15.20 -1.01
C LEU A 397 -14.04 -14.79 -1.50
N GLY A 398 -13.00 -15.40 -0.90
CA GLY A 398 -11.62 -15.31 -1.40
C GLY A 398 -10.53 -15.03 -0.36
N LYS A 399 -10.85 -14.85 0.93
CA LYS A 399 -9.85 -14.74 2.03
C LYS A 399 -10.03 -15.86 3.04
N SER A 400 -8.92 -16.39 3.56
CA SER A 400 -8.81 -17.42 4.60
C SER A 400 -9.25 -16.97 6.00
N LEU A 401 -10.23 -16.06 6.12
CA LEU A 401 -10.71 -15.55 7.39
C LEU A 401 -11.68 -16.55 8.03
N ARG A 402 -11.44 -16.93 9.29
CA ARG A 402 -12.20 -17.94 10.04
C ARG A 402 -12.54 -17.40 11.42
N LEU A 403 -13.76 -17.64 11.89
CA LEU A 403 -14.11 -17.45 13.31
C LEU A 403 -13.46 -18.55 14.14
N ALA A 404 -13.15 -18.24 15.38
CA ALA A 404 -12.54 -19.18 16.31
C ALA A 404 -13.30 -19.23 17.63
N THR A 405 -13.34 -20.41 18.24
CA THR A 405 -13.61 -20.51 19.67
C THR A 405 -12.39 -20.03 20.48
N LYS A 406 -12.57 -19.82 21.79
CA LYS A 406 -11.47 -19.44 22.68
C LYS A 406 -10.42 -20.55 22.74
N GLU A 407 -10.85 -21.80 22.78
CA GLU A 407 -9.98 -22.97 22.81
C GLU A 407 -9.15 -23.08 21.52
N GLU A 408 -9.76 -22.88 20.36
CA GLU A 408 -9.06 -22.87 19.06
C GLU A 408 -8.04 -21.73 18.99
N ALA A 409 -8.39 -20.55 19.50
CA ALA A 409 -7.50 -19.40 19.53
C ALA A 409 -6.28 -19.63 20.45
N LEU A 410 -6.50 -20.18 21.65
CA LEU A 410 -5.42 -20.53 22.58
C LEU A 410 -4.49 -21.58 21.99
N GLU A 411 -5.04 -22.60 21.35
CA GLU A 411 -4.22 -23.64 20.72
C GLU A 411 -3.38 -23.08 19.58
N ARG A 412 -3.95 -22.17 18.79
CA ARG A 412 -3.21 -21.48 17.74
C ARG A 412 -2.05 -20.65 18.28
N VAL A 413 -2.21 -20.01 19.44
CA VAL A 413 -1.11 -19.32 20.12
C VAL A 413 -0.01 -20.30 20.51
N ARG A 414 -0.36 -21.48 21.06
CA ARG A 414 0.64 -22.52 21.38
C ARG A 414 1.41 -22.96 20.15
N MET A 415 0.72 -23.33 19.08
CA MET A 415 1.33 -23.73 17.81
C MET A 415 2.26 -22.65 17.26
N ALA A 416 1.87 -21.38 17.35
CA ALA A 416 2.70 -20.27 16.90
C ALA A 416 3.98 -20.10 17.73
N LEU A 417 3.90 -20.28 19.04
CA LEU A 417 5.05 -20.22 19.93
C LEU A 417 5.99 -21.42 19.72
N GLU A 418 5.45 -22.62 19.52
CA GLU A 418 6.22 -23.83 19.21
C GLU A 418 6.94 -23.74 17.86
N ASP A 419 6.32 -23.11 16.86
CA ASP A 419 6.91 -22.80 15.55
C ASP A 419 8.01 -21.71 15.64
N GLY A 420 8.17 -21.06 16.80
CA GLY A 420 9.17 -20.02 17.04
C GLY A 420 8.77 -18.64 16.48
N LEU A 421 7.49 -18.44 16.19
CA LEU A 421 6.96 -17.16 15.74
C LEU A 421 6.88 -16.18 16.90
N ILE A 422 7.09 -14.90 16.59
CA ILE A 422 7.11 -13.86 17.62
C ILE A 422 5.80 -13.09 17.60
N PRO A 423 4.99 -13.19 18.66
CA PRO A 423 3.72 -12.48 18.72
C PRO A 423 3.93 -10.97 18.85
N ILE A 424 3.11 -10.23 18.11
CA ILE A 424 2.83 -8.82 18.37
C ILE A 424 1.34 -8.69 18.68
N ILE A 425 1.02 -7.85 19.65
CA ILE A 425 -0.36 -7.54 20.04
C ILE A 425 -0.54 -6.02 20.13
N GLY A 426 -1.71 -5.53 19.73
CA GLY A 426 -2.08 -4.12 19.92
C GLY A 426 -3.22 -3.65 19.04
N ARG A 427 -3.43 -2.33 19.00
CA ARG A 427 -4.48 -1.69 18.22
C ARG A 427 -3.88 -0.96 17.03
N ALA A 428 -4.23 -1.40 15.83
CA ALA A 428 -3.80 -0.79 14.59
C ALA A 428 -5.03 -0.50 13.73
N GLN A 429 -5.53 0.73 13.80
CA GLN A 429 -6.73 1.17 13.06
C GLN A 429 -6.64 0.88 11.54
N GLY A 430 -5.44 0.97 10.98
CA GLY A 430 -5.17 0.62 9.59
C GLY A 430 -5.51 -0.84 9.24
N GLU A 431 -5.41 -1.79 10.20
CA GLU A 431 -5.81 -3.18 9.98
C GLU A 431 -7.33 -3.34 9.93
N ALA A 432 -8.08 -2.71 10.84
CA ALA A 432 -9.55 -2.71 10.80
C ALA A 432 -10.07 -2.14 9.47
N LYS A 433 -9.53 -0.99 9.06
CA LYS A 433 -9.80 -0.37 7.76
C LYS A 433 -9.44 -1.27 6.58
N GLY A 434 -8.36 -2.05 6.69
CA GLY A 434 -7.95 -3.05 5.70
C GLY A 434 -8.98 -4.18 5.52
N HIS A 435 -9.81 -4.42 6.53
CA HIS A 435 -10.96 -5.32 6.48
C HIS A 435 -12.28 -4.59 6.20
N ASN A 436 -12.22 -3.31 5.82
CA ASN A 436 -13.38 -2.43 5.61
C ASN A 436 -14.28 -2.31 6.85
N ILE A 437 -13.69 -2.29 8.04
CA ILE A 437 -14.38 -2.08 9.31
C ILE A 437 -13.95 -0.74 9.89
N GLU A 438 -14.90 -0.06 10.53
CA GLU A 438 -14.63 1.07 11.40
C GLU A 438 -14.12 0.57 12.75
N ASP A 439 -12.93 1.00 13.16
CA ASP A 439 -12.39 0.72 14.49
C ASP A 439 -13.05 1.67 15.50
N THR A 440 -13.91 1.13 16.36
CA THR A 440 -14.65 1.88 17.38
C THR A 440 -13.97 1.86 18.75
N GLY A 441 -12.77 1.29 18.86
CA GLY A 441 -12.14 0.97 20.14
C GLY A 441 -12.27 -0.49 20.53
N HIS A 442 -12.94 -1.30 19.72
CA HIS A 442 -13.25 -2.70 20.00
C HIS A 442 -12.63 -3.67 18.98
N PHE A 443 -11.49 -3.29 18.40
CA PHE A 443 -10.73 -4.09 17.45
C PHE A 443 -9.28 -4.27 17.91
N LEU A 444 -8.99 -5.37 18.59
CA LEU A 444 -7.64 -5.78 18.95
C LEU A 444 -7.06 -6.66 17.84
N ALA A 445 -5.85 -6.32 17.40
CA ALA A 445 -5.12 -7.06 16.38
C ALA A 445 -3.89 -7.76 16.98
N SER A 446 -3.58 -8.93 16.44
CA SER A 446 -2.37 -9.66 16.77
C SER A 446 -1.81 -10.37 15.56
N CYS A 447 -0.48 -10.52 15.51
CA CYS A 447 0.21 -11.22 14.44
C CYS A 447 1.33 -12.10 15.00
N PHE A 448 1.54 -13.28 14.42
CA PHE A 448 2.66 -14.16 14.74
C PHE A 448 3.76 -14.00 13.69
N CYS A 449 4.72 -13.13 14.00
CA CYS A 449 5.69 -12.61 13.03
C CYS A 449 6.90 -13.53 12.87
N CYS A 450 7.08 -14.12 11.69
CA CYS A 450 8.31 -14.82 11.31
C CYS A 450 9.49 -13.87 11.04
N THR A 451 10.72 -14.40 11.06
CA THR A 451 11.94 -13.64 10.71
C THR A 451 12.10 -13.43 9.20
N CYS A 452 11.51 -14.31 8.38
CA CYS A 452 11.76 -14.36 6.94
C CYS A 452 10.83 -13.49 6.09
N CYS A 453 9.52 -13.49 6.38
CA CYS A 453 8.51 -12.92 5.47
C CYS A 453 7.79 -11.68 6.03
N CYS A 454 7.92 -11.40 7.32
CA CYS A 454 7.04 -10.48 8.04
C CYS A 454 7.08 -9.03 7.50
N ILE A 455 5.89 -8.48 7.23
CA ILE A 455 5.73 -7.08 6.81
C ILE A 455 6.09 -6.08 7.90
N ASN A 456 5.76 -6.37 9.16
CA ASN A 456 6.11 -5.50 10.29
C ASN A 456 7.63 -5.35 10.40
N GLY A 457 8.38 -6.43 10.19
CA GLY A 457 9.85 -6.36 10.09
C GLY A 457 10.33 -5.42 8.97
N LYS A 458 9.66 -5.42 7.81
CA LYS A 458 9.98 -4.50 6.71
C LYS A 458 9.61 -3.05 7.02
N VAL A 459 8.51 -2.81 7.74
CA VAL A 459 8.13 -1.46 8.22
C VAL A 459 9.16 -0.96 9.22
N LEU A 460 9.59 -1.81 10.15
CA LEU A 460 10.57 -1.46 11.16
C LEU A 460 11.96 -1.15 10.57
N ALA A 461 12.38 -1.95 9.58
CA ALA A 461 13.65 -1.72 8.88
C ALA A 461 13.64 -0.43 8.03
N ASN A 462 12.52 -0.15 7.35
CA ASN A 462 12.52 0.81 6.23
C ASN A 462 11.59 2.01 6.43
N GLY A 463 10.63 1.96 7.36
CA GLY A 463 9.65 3.02 7.60
C GLY A 463 10.25 4.27 8.24
N SER A 464 9.50 5.37 8.21
CA SER A 464 9.81 6.60 8.95
C SER A 464 9.58 6.44 10.44
N ALA A 465 10.17 7.32 11.25
CA ALA A 465 10.02 7.36 12.69
C ALA A 465 8.55 7.36 13.12
N GLY A 466 7.65 7.99 12.36
CA GLY A 466 6.21 7.96 12.64
C GLY A 466 5.53 6.62 12.33
N MET A 467 6.01 5.86 11.34
CA MET A 467 5.51 4.49 11.12
C MET A 467 6.06 3.53 12.17
N ILE A 468 7.31 3.73 12.58
CA ILE A 468 7.99 2.91 13.57
C ILE A 468 7.43 3.18 14.98
N SER A 469 6.98 4.40 15.28
CA SER A 469 6.49 4.77 16.62
C SER A 469 5.24 4.03 17.10
N ILE A 470 4.51 3.38 16.20
CA ILE A 470 3.40 2.49 16.56
C ILE A 470 3.94 1.28 17.35
N TYR A 471 5.16 0.83 17.03
CA TYR A 471 5.80 -0.29 17.70
C TYR A 471 6.57 0.22 18.92
N GLN A 472 6.08 -0.14 20.10
CA GLN A 472 6.65 0.31 21.37
C GLN A 472 7.42 -0.81 22.06
N ARG A 473 8.56 -0.45 22.65
CA ARG A 473 9.30 -1.35 23.54
C ARG A 473 8.49 -1.53 24.82
N ILE A 474 8.34 -2.77 25.26
CA ILE A 474 7.76 -3.05 26.58
C ILE A 474 8.79 -2.71 27.64
N GLU A 475 8.38 -1.92 28.65
CA GLU A 475 9.24 -1.59 29.78
C GLU A 475 9.54 -2.83 30.62
N GLY A 476 10.69 -2.84 31.30
CA GLY A 476 11.09 -3.96 32.15
C GLY A 476 11.69 -5.17 31.41
N ILE A 477 12.01 -5.05 30.12
CA ILE A 477 12.77 -6.06 29.36
C ILE A 477 14.18 -5.53 29.11
N GLU A 478 15.19 -6.34 29.42
CA GLU A 478 16.58 -6.11 29.02
C GLU A 478 17.11 -7.29 28.20
N VAL A 479 17.70 -7.01 27.03
CA VAL A 479 18.44 -8.04 26.26
C VAL A 479 19.91 -7.91 26.60
N SER A 480 20.49 -8.97 27.18
CA SER A 480 21.88 -9.00 27.64
C SER A 480 22.74 -9.96 26.83
N LEU A 481 24.03 -9.64 26.69
CA LEU A 481 25.02 -10.47 26.01
C LEU A 481 26.07 -10.98 27.00
N ASP A 482 26.34 -12.28 26.96
CA ASP A 482 27.51 -12.90 27.59
C ASP A 482 28.72 -12.83 26.64
N PRO A 483 29.73 -11.99 26.94
CA PRO A 483 30.89 -11.82 26.08
C PRO A 483 31.77 -13.08 26.04
N THR A 484 31.68 -13.98 27.02
CA THR A 484 32.49 -15.21 27.07
C THR A 484 32.01 -16.24 26.04
N LYS A 485 30.70 -16.28 25.82
CA LYS A 485 30.04 -17.16 24.83
C LYS A 485 30.02 -16.58 23.43
N CYS A 486 29.90 -15.25 23.30
CA CYS A 486 29.80 -14.59 22.00
C CYS A 486 31.07 -14.83 21.15
N LYS A 487 30.90 -15.37 19.94
CA LYS A 487 31.99 -15.58 18.97
C LYS A 487 32.06 -14.50 17.88
N GLY A 488 31.19 -13.49 17.93
CA GLY A 488 31.13 -12.43 16.92
C GLY A 488 30.68 -12.91 15.54
N CYS A 489 29.89 -13.99 15.46
CA CYS A 489 29.52 -14.63 14.20
C CYS A 489 28.49 -13.87 13.34
N GLY A 490 27.81 -12.86 13.90
CA GLY A 490 26.89 -12.03 13.13
C GLY A 490 25.44 -12.53 13.05
N THR A 491 25.13 -13.77 13.45
CA THR A 491 23.78 -14.36 13.27
C THR A 491 22.65 -13.53 13.93
N CYS A 492 22.91 -12.94 15.09
CA CYS A 492 21.94 -12.06 15.76
C CYS A 492 21.64 -10.77 14.96
N LEU A 493 22.58 -10.30 14.13
CA LEU A 493 22.42 -9.13 13.27
C LEU A 493 21.45 -9.43 12.13
N GLU A 494 21.61 -10.61 11.52
CA GLU A 494 20.84 -11.03 10.35
C GLU A 494 19.34 -11.15 10.67
N VAL A 495 19.01 -11.60 11.88
CA VAL A 495 17.61 -11.76 12.32
C VAL A 495 17.02 -10.48 12.93
N CYS A 496 17.81 -9.43 13.12
CA CYS A 496 17.36 -8.17 13.72
C CYS A 496 16.71 -7.27 12.66
N VAL A 497 15.39 -7.42 12.47
CA VAL A 497 14.59 -6.61 11.53
C VAL A 497 14.51 -5.12 11.89
N PHE A 498 15.01 -4.73 13.06
CA PHE A 498 15.11 -3.32 13.46
C PHE A 498 16.35 -2.64 12.88
N HIS A 499 17.27 -3.40 12.28
CA HIS A 499 18.67 -2.98 12.15
C HIS A 499 19.17 -2.40 13.48
N GLY A 500 18.65 -2.92 14.62
CA GLY A 500 19.12 -2.58 15.96
C GLY A 500 20.59 -2.91 15.92
N LYS A 501 21.40 -1.85 15.85
CA LYS A 501 22.74 -1.85 15.27
C LYS A 501 23.61 -2.74 16.12
N THR A 502 23.56 -4.02 15.78
CA THR A 502 24.37 -5.01 16.44
C THR A 502 25.68 -4.98 15.70
N GLU A 503 26.50 -3.95 15.93
CA GLU A 503 27.81 -3.92 15.30
C GLU A 503 28.68 -4.99 15.98
N ILE A 504 29.59 -5.59 15.22
CA ILE A 504 30.62 -6.42 15.81
C ILE A 504 31.76 -5.48 16.21
N GLU A 505 31.79 -5.11 17.49
CA GLU A 505 32.89 -4.33 18.07
C GLU A 505 33.80 -5.26 18.86
N ASN A 506 35.11 -5.18 18.59
CA ASN A 506 36.11 -6.02 19.26
C ASN A 506 35.78 -7.54 19.22
N GLY A 507 35.17 -7.98 18.12
CA GLY A 507 34.77 -9.38 17.93
C GLY A 507 33.54 -9.82 18.72
N LYS A 508 32.75 -8.87 19.27
CA LYS A 508 31.51 -9.14 20.03
C LYS A 508 30.35 -8.33 19.49
N ALA A 509 29.15 -8.90 19.58
CA ALA A 509 27.92 -8.17 19.29
C ALA A 509 27.74 -7.02 20.29
N VAL A 510 27.19 -5.89 19.87
CA VAL A 510 26.81 -4.78 20.76
C VAL A 510 25.35 -4.42 20.53
N ILE A 511 24.48 -4.55 21.53
CA ILE A 511 23.04 -4.26 21.35
C ILE A 511 22.75 -2.81 21.69
N ASP A 512 22.29 -2.03 20.70
CA ASP A 512 21.71 -0.70 20.93
C ASP A 512 20.36 -0.82 21.63
N GLN A 513 20.33 -0.52 22.92
CA GLN A 513 19.11 -0.60 23.74
C GLN A 513 18.06 0.44 23.32
N ASP A 514 18.44 1.60 22.78
CA ASP A 514 17.46 2.61 22.38
C ASP A 514 16.62 2.15 21.19
N CYS A 515 17.16 1.21 20.39
CA CYS A 515 16.51 0.68 19.19
C CYS A 515 15.96 -0.75 19.38
N CYS A 516 16.32 -1.43 20.46
CA CYS A 516 15.88 -2.79 20.75
C CYS A 516 14.43 -2.81 21.26
N LEU A 517 13.51 -3.46 20.54
CA LEU A 517 12.13 -3.65 21.02
C LEU A 517 11.97 -4.83 22.01
N GLY A 518 13.04 -5.56 22.34
CA GLY A 518 12.97 -6.69 23.26
C GLY A 518 12.27 -7.94 22.70
N CYS A 519 12.16 -8.08 21.38
CA CYS A 519 11.39 -9.16 20.74
C CYS A 519 11.98 -10.58 20.88
N GLY A 520 13.25 -10.73 21.26
CA GLY A 520 13.88 -12.04 21.47
C GLY A 520 14.38 -12.79 20.23
N ARG A 521 14.21 -12.26 19.00
CA ARG A 521 14.74 -12.90 17.76
C ARG A 521 16.20 -13.33 17.88
N CYS A 522 17.02 -12.42 18.41
CA CYS A 522 18.46 -12.62 18.53
C CYS A 522 18.84 -13.68 19.56
N VAL A 523 18.02 -13.87 20.61
CA VAL A 523 18.20 -14.92 21.61
C VAL A 523 18.00 -16.29 20.95
N SER A 524 16.85 -16.49 20.29
CA SER A 524 16.53 -17.76 19.63
C SER A 524 17.47 -18.11 18.47
N ALA A 525 18.05 -17.11 17.80
CA ALA A 525 18.93 -17.33 16.66
C ALA A 525 20.41 -17.53 17.04
N CYS A 526 20.81 -17.28 18.30
CA CYS A 526 22.22 -17.32 18.68
C CYS A 526 22.71 -18.77 18.77
N PRO A 527 23.63 -19.23 17.90
CA PRO A 527 24.10 -20.62 17.95
C PRO A 527 25.02 -20.93 19.14
N ASN A 528 25.34 -19.91 19.95
CA ASN A 528 26.25 -20.03 21.11
C ASN A 528 25.56 -19.70 22.44
N ASP A 529 24.24 -19.49 22.44
CA ASP A 529 23.46 -19.10 23.63
C ASP A 529 24.10 -17.92 24.39
N ALA A 530 24.63 -16.96 23.63
CA ALA A 530 25.34 -15.80 24.17
C ALA A 530 24.39 -14.66 24.53
N LEU A 531 23.11 -14.73 24.15
CA LEU A 531 22.12 -13.70 24.37
C LEU A 531 21.02 -14.23 25.28
N SER A 532 20.48 -13.37 26.14
CA SER A 532 19.35 -13.68 27.01
C SER A 532 18.45 -12.46 27.20
N ILE A 533 17.17 -12.69 27.49
CA ILE A 533 16.27 -11.67 27.97
C ILE A 533 16.18 -11.77 29.50
N LYS A 534 16.08 -10.62 30.16
CA LYS A 534 15.76 -10.51 31.58
C LYS A 534 14.52 -9.66 31.73
N ILE A 535 13.55 -10.19 32.45
CA ILE A 535 12.40 -9.44 32.94
C ILE A 535 12.82 -8.83 34.28
N THR A 536 12.94 -7.51 34.33
CA THR A 536 13.44 -6.77 35.49
C THR A 536 12.32 -6.27 36.40
N ASP A 537 11.05 -6.38 35.97
CA ASP A 537 9.87 -5.92 36.70
C ASP A 537 8.91 -7.09 37.00
N SER A 538 8.58 -7.30 38.27
CA SER A 538 7.60 -8.31 38.69
C SER A 538 6.18 -8.03 38.20
N LYS A 539 5.85 -6.77 37.88
CA LYS A 539 4.55 -6.35 37.32
C LYS A 539 4.54 -6.29 35.80
N PHE A 540 5.55 -6.89 35.15
CA PHE A 540 5.72 -6.84 33.71
C PHE A 540 4.44 -7.22 32.92
N ILE A 541 3.82 -8.34 33.29
CA ILE A 541 2.62 -8.87 32.61
C ILE A 541 1.44 -7.91 32.81
N ASP A 542 1.18 -7.50 34.05
CA ASP A 542 0.10 -6.58 34.40
C ASP A 542 0.24 -5.23 33.67
N ASN A 543 1.46 -4.69 33.61
CA ASN A 543 1.75 -3.44 32.93
C ASN A 543 1.53 -3.55 31.42
N LEU A 544 1.93 -4.67 30.81
CA LEU A 544 1.69 -4.92 29.38
C LEU A 544 0.20 -5.05 29.07
N ILE A 545 -0.54 -5.82 29.87
CA ILE A 545 -1.99 -5.97 29.74
C ILE A 545 -2.68 -4.61 29.87
N GLY A 546 -2.38 -3.86 30.93
CA GLY A 546 -2.97 -2.55 31.18
C GLY A 546 -2.70 -1.53 30.06
N ARG A 547 -1.52 -1.59 29.42
CA ARG A 547 -1.21 -0.74 28.25
C ARG A 547 -2.08 -1.06 27.04
N VAL A 548 -2.32 -2.35 26.78
CA VAL A 548 -3.19 -2.76 25.66
C VAL A 548 -4.64 -2.38 25.98
N GLU A 549 -5.13 -2.68 27.19
CA GLU A 549 -6.50 -2.33 27.61
C GLU A 549 -6.76 -0.82 27.62
N ALA A 550 -5.73 0.01 27.83
CA ALA A 550 -5.87 1.47 27.77
C ALA A 550 -6.23 2.00 26.37
N VAL A 551 -5.99 1.22 25.31
CA VAL A 551 -6.25 1.64 23.92
C VAL A 551 -7.34 0.82 23.22
N VAL A 552 -7.71 -0.35 23.75
CA VAL A 552 -8.72 -1.23 23.14
C VAL A 552 -9.48 -2.02 24.19
N ASP A 553 -10.79 -2.20 23.96
CA ASP A 553 -11.65 -3.05 24.78
C ASP A 553 -12.20 -4.21 23.94
N VAL A 554 -11.88 -5.44 24.34
CA VAL A 554 -12.30 -6.64 23.61
C VAL A 554 -13.63 -7.22 24.12
N GLU A 555 -14.20 -6.67 25.19
CA GLU A 555 -15.46 -7.14 25.77
C GLU A 555 -16.68 -6.81 24.90
N PRO A 556 -17.84 -7.45 25.14
CA PRO A 556 -19.06 -7.15 24.40
C PRO A 556 -19.53 -5.71 24.68
N VAL A 557 -19.82 -4.95 23.63
CA VAL A 557 -20.46 -3.64 23.78
C VAL A 557 -21.92 -3.86 24.18
N VAL A 558 -22.25 -3.55 25.43
CA VAL A 558 -23.64 -3.57 25.90
C VAL A 558 -24.29 -2.27 25.46
N ASN A 559 -25.13 -2.32 24.42
CA ASN A 559 -25.97 -1.18 24.07
C ASN A 559 -26.93 -0.92 25.24
N VAL A 560 -26.70 0.16 25.97
CA VAL A 560 -27.69 0.71 26.90
C VAL A 560 -28.71 1.44 26.05
N GLU A 561 -29.83 0.77 25.74
CA GLU A 561 -30.99 1.37 25.07
C GLU A 561 -31.62 2.50 25.88
#